data_AF-Q8NIQ1-F1
#
_entry.id   AF-Q8NIQ1-F1
#
_cell.length_a   1.000
_cell.length_b   1.000
_cell.length_c   1.000
_cell.angle_alpha   90.00
_cell.angle_beta   90.00
_cell.angle_gamma   90.00
#
_symmetry.space_group_name_H-M   'P 1'
#
loop_
_entity.id
_entity.type
_entity.pdbx_description
1 polymer ?
#
loop_
_entity_poly.entity_id
_entity_poly.type
_entity_poly.pdbx_seq_one_letter_code
_entity_poly.pdbx_strand_id
1 'polypeptide(L)'
;MKPLVSPGLAKACTGLSLIGIVFLLVLSYLFSIEAETLMHDLVGSGLTGKQVAKTCLGAVVIYAVFFLFCGSQVIVSRYQKPVRI
;
A
#
# COMPACT_ATOMS: atom_id res chain seq x y z
N MET A 1 13.31 -22.76 -1.12
CA MET A 1 13.94 -21.45 -1.46
C MET A 1 14.04 -20.66 -0.18
N LYS A 2 15.22 -20.19 0.24
CA LYS A 2 15.32 -19.37 1.46
C LYS A 2 14.45 -18.10 1.30
N PRO A 3 13.62 -17.71 2.27
CA PRO A 3 12.86 -16.48 2.18
C PRO A 3 13.84 -15.31 2.19
N LEU A 4 13.67 -14.36 1.27
CA LEU A 4 14.56 -13.19 1.16
C LEU A 4 14.43 -12.28 2.40
N VAL A 5 13.24 -12.24 2.98
CA VAL A 5 12.89 -11.47 4.16
C VAL A 5 12.43 -12.42 5.27
N SER A 6 12.85 -12.14 6.52
CA SER A 6 12.39 -12.88 7.69
C SER A 6 10.85 -12.92 7.75
N PRO A 7 10.22 -14.05 8.11
CA PRO A 7 8.76 -14.17 8.11
C PRO A 7 8.05 -13.15 9.00
N GLY A 8 8.71 -12.64 10.04
CA GLY A 8 8.17 -11.56 10.88
C GLY A 8 8.05 -10.24 10.11
N LEU A 9 9.12 -9.84 9.42
CA LEU A 9 9.16 -8.63 8.60
C LEU A 9 8.24 -8.72 7.38
N ALA A 10 8.15 -9.90 6.75
CA ALA A 10 7.26 -10.12 5.62
C ALA A 10 5.78 -9.91 6.02
N LYS A 11 5.35 -10.41 7.18
CA LYS A 11 4.00 -10.17 7.71
C LYS A 11 3.74 -8.70 8.01
N ALA A 12 4.70 -8.02 8.64
CA ALA A 12 4.57 -6.59 8.92
C ALA A 12 4.45 -5.78 7.62
N CYS A 13 5.27 -6.08 6.61
CA CYS A 13 5.20 -5.48 5.28
C CYS A 13 3.85 -5.72 4.60
N THR A 14 3.32 -6.96 4.63
CA THR A 14 1.98 -7.26 4.07
C THR A 14 0.89 -6.47 4.78
N GLY A 15 0.93 -6.40 6.12
CA GLY A 15 -0.05 -5.64 6.91
C GLY A 15 -0.01 -4.13 6.63
N LEU A 16 1.18 -3.53 6.64
CA LEU A 16 1.36 -2.11 6.31
C LEU A 16 0.95 -1.80 4.88
N SER A 17 1.23 -2.72 3.94
CA SER A 17 0.82 -2.52 2.55
C SER A 17 -0.69 -2.56 2.38
N LEU A 18 -1.38 -3.47 3.07
CA LEU A 18 -2.84 -3.54 3.04
C LEU A 18 -3.49 -2.26 3.58
N ILE A 19 -3.01 -1.77 4.72
CA ILE A 19 -3.49 -0.52 5.32
C ILE A 19 -3.20 0.67 4.41
N GLY A 20 -1.98 0.72 3.84
CA GLY A 20 -1.57 1.76 2.90
C GLY A 20 -2.45 1.82 1.65
N ILE A 21 -2.79 0.66 1.06
CA ILE A 21 -3.69 0.58 -0.09
C ILE A 21 -5.07 1.15 0.26
N VAL A 22 -5.67 0.71 1.36
CA VAL A 22 -7.00 1.17 1.78
C VAL A 22 -6.99 2.68 2.03
N PHE A 23 -5.98 3.17 2.75
CA PHE A 23 -5.84 4.59 3.06
C PHE A 23 -5.67 5.45 1.80
N LEU A 24 -4.78 5.04 0.88
CA LEU A 24 -4.54 5.77 -0.36
C LEU A 24 -5.71 5.71 -1.34
N LEU A 25 -6.49 4.62 -1.36
CA LEU A 25 -7.73 4.55 -2.14
C LEU A 25 -8.77 5.54 -1.61
N VAL A 26 -8.95 5.62 -0.29
CA VAL A 26 -9.86 6.59 0.34
C VAL A 26 -9.40 8.02 0.06
N LEU A 27 -8.11 8.31 0.23
CA LEU A 27 -7.56 9.64 -0.09
C LEU A 27 -7.71 9.96 -1.58
N SER A 28 -7.40 9.03 -2.48
CA SER A 28 -7.56 9.23 -3.92
C SER A 28 -9.01 9.56 -4.29
N TYR A 29 -9.97 8.88 -3.66
CA TYR A 29 -11.40 9.17 -3.85
C TYR A 29 -11.74 10.57 -3.33
N LEU A 30 -11.28 10.91 -2.13
CA LEU A 30 -11.54 12.19 -1.48
C LEU A 30 -10.93 13.38 -2.24
N PHE A 31 -9.73 13.21 -2.82
CA PHE A 31 -9.11 14.17 -3.72
C PHE A 31 -9.80 14.26 -5.08
N SER A 32 -10.44 13.18 -5.56
CA SER A 32 -11.16 13.17 -6.84
C SER A 32 -12.49 13.92 -6.78
N ILE A 33 -13.16 13.93 -5.62
CA ILE A 33 -14.40 14.69 -5.39
C ILE A 33 -14.14 16.14 -4.93
N GLU A 34 -12.87 16.57 -4.95
CA GLU A 34 -12.45 17.92 -4.54
C GLU A 34 -12.98 18.33 -3.16
N ALA A 35 -12.94 17.40 -2.19
CA ALA A 35 -13.44 17.66 -0.85
C ALA A 35 -12.74 18.87 -0.22
N GLU A 36 -13.54 19.87 0.18
CA GLU A 36 -13.08 21.16 0.70
C GLU A 36 -12.06 21.02 1.85
N THR A 37 -12.21 19.99 2.69
CA THR A 37 -11.34 19.68 3.83
C THR A 37 -9.92 19.27 3.44
N LEU A 38 -9.70 18.76 2.23
CA LEU A 38 -8.38 18.41 1.70
C LEU A 38 -7.87 19.38 0.64
N MET A 39 -8.76 20.18 0.05
CA MET A 39 -8.38 21.18 -0.95
C MET A 39 -7.77 22.44 -0.32
N HIS A 40 -8.03 22.72 0.96
CA HIS A 40 -7.54 23.92 1.65
C HIS A 40 -6.02 24.11 1.49
N ASP A 41 -5.24 23.03 1.66
CA ASP A 41 -3.78 23.07 1.53
C ASP A 41 -3.30 23.16 0.07
N LEU A 42 -4.15 22.81 -0.91
CA LEU A 42 -3.80 22.84 -2.33
C LEU A 42 -3.88 24.23 -2.95
N VAL A 43 -4.65 25.17 -2.36
CA VAL A 43 -4.94 26.50 -2.92
C VAL A 43 -3.67 27.31 -3.24
N GLY A 44 -2.55 27.07 -2.54
CA GLY A 44 -1.27 27.75 -2.78
C GLY A 44 -0.27 27.03 -3.69
N SER A 45 -0.52 25.78 -4.08
CA SER A 45 0.49 24.92 -4.72
C SER A 45 0.31 24.74 -6.23
N GLY A 46 -0.78 25.25 -6.81
CA GLY A 46 -1.08 25.12 -8.24
C GLY A 46 -1.42 23.70 -8.69
N LEU A 47 -1.51 22.75 -7.75
CA LEU A 47 -1.98 21.39 -8.02
C LEU A 47 -3.51 21.31 -7.92
N THR A 48 -4.13 20.60 -8.87
CA THR A 48 -5.56 20.26 -8.79
C THR A 48 -5.74 19.00 -7.94
N GLY A 49 -6.88 18.88 -7.25
CA GLY A 49 -7.23 17.67 -6.48
C GLY A 49 -7.11 16.40 -7.32
N LYS A 50 -7.51 16.47 -8.59
CA LYS A 50 -7.37 15.37 -9.56
C LYS A 50 -5.91 14.97 -9.83
N GLN A 51 -4.97 15.91 -9.82
CA GLN A 51 -3.55 15.62 -10.00
C GLN A 51 -2.97 14.89 -8.79
N VAL A 52 -3.37 15.29 -7.58
CA VAL A 52 -3.00 14.59 -6.35
C VAL A 52 -3.62 13.20 -6.31
N ALA A 53 -4.90 13.05 -6.67
CA ALA A 53 -5.58 11.76 -6.78
C ALA A 53 -4.85 10.80 -7.72
N LYS A 54 -4.41 11.26 -8.90
CA LYS A 54 -3.61 10.44 -9.83
C LYS A 54 -2.30 9.97 -9.20
N THR A 55 -1.65 10.81 -8.41
CA THR A 55 -0.42 10.47 -7.70
C THR A 55 -0.70 9.43 -6.61
N CYS A 56 -1.79 9.59 -5.84
CA CYS A 56 -2.23 8.61 -4.85
C CYS A 56 -2.54 7.26 -5.51
N LEU A 57 -3.21 7.22 -6.67
CA LEU A 57 -3.41 5.98 -7.42
C LEU A 57 -2.10 5.33 -7.86
N GLY A 58 -1.11 6.13 -8.30
CA GLY A 58 0.23 5.62 -8.57
C GLY A 58 0.86 4.97 -7.34
N ALA A 59 0.71 5.58 -6.17
CA ALA A 59 1.19 5.02 -4.90
C ALA A 59 0.44 3.74 -4.50
N VAL A 60 -0.87 3.64 -4.74
CA VAL A 60 -1.65 2.40 -4.52
C VAL A 60 -1.06 1.24 -5.30
N VAL A 61 -0.68 1.45 -6.56
CA VAL A 61 -0.04 0.41 -7.40
C VAL A 61 1.26 -0.07 -6.78
N ILE A 62 2.10 0.84 -6.27
CA ILE A 62 3.36 0.50 -5.60
C ILE A 62 3.10 -0.36 -4.36
N TYR A 63 2.16 0.06 -3.50
CA TYR A 63 1.80 -0.73 -2.32
C TYR A 63 1.18 -2.08 -2.68
N ALA A 64 0.44 -2.19 -3.80
CA ALA A 64 -0.08 -3.47 -4.29
C ALA A 64 1.05 -4.43 -4.71
N VAL A 65 2.10 -3.92 -5.37
CA VAL A 65 3.30 -4.71 -5.69
C VAL A 65 3.99 -5.21 -4.43
N PHE A 66 4.19 -4.34 -3.43
CA PHE A 66 4.75 -4.74 -2.13
C PHE A 66 3.88 -5.76 -1.40
N PHE A 67 2.56 -5.59 -1.45
CA PHE A 67 1.61 -6.54 -0.87
C PHE A 67 1.75 -7.93 -1.51
N LEU A 68 1.82 -8.00 -2.85
CA LEU A 68 2.02 -9.26 -3.58
C LEU A 68 3.38 -9.88 -3.28
N PHE A 69 4.45 -9.09 -3.26
CA PHE A 69 5.81 -9.59 -3.00
C PHE A 69 5.98 -10.07 -1.54
N CYS A 70 5.59 -9.26 -0.56
CA CYS A 70 5.66 -9.64 0.84
C CYS A 70 4.69 -10.78 1.16
N GLY A 71 3.49 -10.78 0.56
CA GLY A 71 2.49 -11.83 0.70
C GLY A 71 2.98 -13.18 0.17
N SER A 72 3.59 -13.20 -1.02
CA SER A 72 4.19 -14.42 -1.58
C SER A 72 5.36 -14.93 -0.71
N GLN A 73 6.17 -14.06 -0.11
CA GLN A 73 7.19 -14.49 0.87
C GLN A 73 6.59 -15.09 2.15
N VAL A 74 5.49 -14.55 2.66
CA VAL A 74 4.77 -15.13 3.80
C VAL A 74 4.26 -16.53 3.43
N ILE A 75 3.64 -16.68 2.25
CA ILE A 75 3.11 -17.94 1.75
C ILE A 75 4.23 -18.99 1.62
N VAL A 76 5.34 -18.65 0.96
CA VAL A 76 6.51 -19.55 0.83
C VAL A 76 7.05 -19.96 2.20
N SER A 77 7.12 -19.03 3.16
CA SER A 77 7.54 -19.36 4.53
C SER A 77 6.57 -20.31 5.25
N ARG A 78 5.26 -20.30 4.94
CA ARG A 78 4.31 -21.27 5.48
C ARG A 78 4.53 -22.67 4.90
N TYR A 79 4.82 -22.78 3.61
CA TYR A 79 5.13 -24.06 2.97
C TYR A 79 6.47 -24.66 3.42
N GLN A 80 7.45 -23.81 3.77
CA GLN A 80 8.71 -24.23 4.38
C GLN A 80 8.62 -24.57 5.88
N LYS A 81 7.41 -24.74 6.42
CA LYS A 81 7.21 -25.49 7.66
C LYS A 81 6.82 -26.94 7.35
N PRO A 82 7.68 -27.79 6.72
CA PRO A 82 7.47 -29.22 6.82
C PRO A 82 7.74 -29.61 8.28
N VAL A 83 6.69 -30.09 8.95
CA VAL A 83 6.77 -31.08 10.04
C VAL A 83 7.81 -30.77 11.14
N ARG A 84 7.43 -29.98 12.16
CA ARG A 84 8.04 -30.14 13.49
C ARG A 84 7.27 -31.25 14.21
N ILE A 85 7.83 -32.46 14.23
CA ILE A 85 7.59 -33.44 15.30
C ILE A 85 8.34 -32.93 16.54
#